data_AF-A0AAE3ITW9-F1
#
_entry.id   AF-A0AAE3ITW9-F1
#
_cell.length_a   1.000
_cell.length_b   1.000
_cell.length_c   1.000
_cell.angle_alpha   90.00
_cell.angle_beta   90.00
_cell.angle_gamma   90.00
#
_symmetry.space_group_name_H-M   'P 1'
#
loop_
_entity.id
_entity.type
_entity.pdbx_description
1 polymer ?
#
loop_
_entity_poly.entity_id
_entity_poly.type
_entity_poly.pdbx_seq_one_letter_code
_entity_poly.pdbx_strand_id
1 'polypeptide(L)' 'MDLKVKGHVKHNGKWYKPGQELKKIKNEDGNRLVDLDAAEEIGKSEEPKVTE' A
#
# COMPACT_ATOMS: atom_id res chain seq x y z
N MET A 1 -4.22 -1.98 8.66
CA MET A 1 -3.61 -2.98 7.77
C MET A 1 -2.40 -2.40 7.07
N ASP A 2 -1.53 -3.27 6.56
CA ASP A 2 -0.42 -2.93 5.69
C ASP A 2 -0.74 -3.43 4.28
N LEU A 3 -0.40 -2.61 3.28
CA LEU A 3 -0.82 -2.81 1.90
C LEU A 3 0.36 -2.65 0.95
N LYS A 4 0.45 -3.49 -0.07
CA LYS A 4 1.38 -3.31 -1.17
C LYS A 4 0.65 -2.72 -2.35
N VAL A 5 1.08 -1.55 -2.81
CA VAL A 5 0.41 -0.87 -3.92
C VAL A 5 0.71 -1.62 -5.21
N LYS A 6 -0.32 -1.95 -6.00
CA LYS A 6 -0.19 -2.55 -7.34
C LYS A 6 -0.12 -1.51 -8.45
N GLY A 7 -0.69 -0.32 -8.21
CA GLY A 7 -0.72 0.80 -9.16
C GLY A 7 -0.09 2.09 -8.62
N HIS A 8 -0.37 3.21 -9.29
CA HIS A 8 -0.05 4.54 -8.75
C HIS A 8 -1.19 4.99 -7.84
N VAL A 9 -0.95 5.08 -6.53
CA VAL A 9 -1.97 5.46 -5.56
C VAL A 9 -1.56 6.75 -4.87
N LYS A 10 -2.48 7.71 -4.81
CA LYS A 10 -2.31 8.92 -4.00
C LYS A 10 -2.92 8.69 -2.63
N HIS A 11 -2.10 8.66 -1.59
CA HIS A 11 -2.54 8.48 -0.21
C HIS A 11 -1.90 9.54 0.68
N ASN A 12 -2.69 10.20 1.55
CA ASN A 12 -2.21 11.29 2.42
C ASN A 12 -1.43 12.40 1.67
N GLY A 13 -1.85 12.72 0.44
CA GLY A 13 -1.19 13.73 -0.39
C GLY A 13 0.13 13.27 -1.05
N LYS A 14 0.62 12.07 -0.74
CA LYS A 14 1.82 11.47 -1.35
C LYS A 14 1.43 10.46 -2.43
N TRP A 15 2.17 10.46 -3.52
CA TRP A 15 2.05 9.44 -4.56
C TRP A 15 2.95 8.26 -4.23
N TYR A 16 2.35 7.07 -4.20
CA TYR A 16 3.02 5.80 -4.03
C TYR A 16 3.07 5.09 -5.38
N LYS A 17 4.24 4.57 -5.69
CA LYS A 17 4.47 3.79 -6.91
C LYS A 17 4.02 2.34 -6.72
N PRO A 18 3.69 1.64 -7.82
CA PRO A 18 3.48 0.20 -7.76
C PRO A 18 4.71 -0.50 -7.17
N GLY A 19 4.48 -1.43 -6.25
CA GLY A 19 5.50 -2.14 -5.48
C GLY A 19 5.86 -1.49 -4.14
N GLN A 20 5.44 -0.25 -3.87
CA GLN A 20 5.65 0.37 -2.56
C GLN A 20 4.66 -0.15 -1.51
N GLU A 21 5.08 -0.08 -0.25
CA GLU A 21 4.24 -0.44 0.88
C GLU A 21 3.58 0.79 1.50
N LEU A 22 2.27 0.67 1.73
CA LEU A 22 1.44 1.56 2.51
C LEU A 22 1.22 0.95 3.89
N LYS A 23 1.88 1.52 4.90
CA LYS A 23 1.80 1.05 6.29
C LYS A 23 0.79 1.84 7.08
N LYS A 24 0.20 1.22 8.10
CA LYS A 24 -0.79 1.85 9.01
C LYS A 24 -2.01 2.43 8.28
N ILE A 25 -2.52 1.75 7.25
CA ILE A 25 -3.75 2.14 6.56
C ILE A 25 -4.96 1.71 7.38
N LYS A 26 -5.99 2.56 7.43
CA LYS A 26 -7.27 2.21 8.03
C LYS A 26 -7.90 1.06 7.25
N ASN A 27 -8.53 0.11 7.95
CA ASN A 27 -9.15 -1.04 7.29
C ASN A 27 -10.19 -0.66 6.23
N GLU A 28 -10.94 0.44 6.43
CA GLU A 28 -11.93 0.89 5.45
C GLU A 28 -11.27 1.37 4.13
N ASP A 29 -10.29 2.27 4.23
CA ASP A 29 -9.55 2.75 3.07
C ASP A 29 -8.75 1.62 2.40
N GLY A 30 -8.20 0.73 3.22
CA GLY A 30 -7.39 -0.36 2.73
C GLY A 30 -8.20 -1.45 2.02
N ASN A 31 -9.38 -1.81 2.53
CA ASN A 31 -10.29 -2.70 1.83
C ASN A 31 -10.74 -2.11 0.49
N ARG A 32 -11.00 -0.80 0.42
CA ARG A 32 -11.33 -0.16 -0.87
C ARG A 32 -10.19 -0.29 -1.88
N LEU A 33 -8.94 -0.12 -1.44
CA LEU A 33 -7.78 -0.27 -2.31
C LEU A 33 -7.61 -1.73 -2.80
N VAL A 34 -7.92 -2.71 -1.95
CA VAL A 34 -7.89 -4.13 -2.31
C VAL A 34 -9.04 -4.50 -3.24
N ASP A 35 -10.25 -4.03 -2.97
CA ASP A 35 -11.46 -4.26 -3.78
C ASP A 35 -11.32 -3.71 -5.20
N LEU A 36 -10.64 -2.57 -5.34
CA LEU A 36 -10.33 -1.94 -6.63
C LEU A 36 -9.09 -2.53 -7.33
N ASP A 37 -8.51 -3.61 -6.81
CA ASP A 37 -7.23 -4.20 -7.26
C ASP A 37 -6.06 -3.18 -7.32
N ALA A 38 -6.17 -2.08 -6.58
CA ALA A 38 -5.17 -1.01 -6.53
C ALA A 38 -4.04 -1.32 -5.53
N ALA A 39 -4.30 -2.20 -4.54
CA ALA A 39 -3.33 -2.68 -3.57
C ALA A 39 -3.65 -4.11 -3.10
N GLU A 40 -2.70 -4.76 -2.45
CA GLU A 40 -2.85 -6.09 -1.85
C GLU A 40 -2.55 -6.04 -0.36
N GLU A 41 -3.35 -6.73 0.46
CA GLU A 41 -3.04 -6.91 1.87
C GLU A 41 -1.78 -7.75 2.03
N ILE A 42 -0.75 -7.12 2.60
CA ILE A 42 0.49 -7.78 2.98
C ILE A 42 0.48 -7.89 4.50
N GLY A 43 0.05 -9.05 4.99
CA GLY A 43 0.12 -9.36 6.42
C GLY A 43 1.56 -9.21 6.91
N LYS A 44 1.79 -8.25 7.83
CA LYS A 44 3.05 -7.94 8.53
C LYS A 44 4.25 -8.78 8.07
N SER A 45 4.93 -8.36 7.01
CA SER A 45 6.34 -8.67 6.81
C SER A 45 6.93 -7.86 5.66
N GLU A 46 8.08 -7.25 5.99
CA GLU A 46 9.14 -6.82 5.09
C GLU A 46 8.99 -5.48 4.36
N GLU A 47 9.34 -4.42 5.11
CA GLU A 47 9.98 -3.20 4.60
C GLU A 47 10.84 -3.48 3.35
N PRO A 48 10.56 -2.89 2.16
CA PRO A 48 11.54 -2.83 1.12
C PRO A 48 12.58 -1.83 1.61
N LYS A 49 13.69 -2.38 2.09
CA LYS A 49 14.98 -1.68 2.16
C LYS A 49 15.18 -1.00 0.80
N VAL A 50 14.98 0.31 0.76
CA VAL A 50 15.51 1.14 -0.31
C VAL A 50 16.99 1.25 -0.01
N THR A 51 17.77 0.35 -0.59
CA THR A 51 19.23 0.47 -0.66
C THR A 51 19.54 1.62 -1.60
N GLU A 52 20.13 2.68 -1.04
CA GLU A 52 20.90 3.69 -1.79
C GLU A 52 22.39 3.46 -1.50
#